data_AF-A0A103YL95-F1
#
_entry.id   AF-A0A103YL95-F1
#
_cell.length_a   1.000
_cell.length_b   1.000
_cell.length_c   1.000
_cell.angle_alpha   90.00
_cell.angle_beta   90.00
_cell.angle_gamma   90.00
#
_symmetry.space_group_name_H-M   'P 1'
#
loop_
_entity.id
_entity.type
_entity.pdbx_description
1 polymer ?
#
loop_
_entity_poly.entity_id
_entity_poly.type
_entity_poly.pdbx_seq_one_letter_code
_entity_poly.pdbx_strand_id
1 'polypeptide(L)'
;MAIAAVENNLMTYVINEMHISCLPLIYIGFILLSVQAHLLQLKPPKCNMLVDGDQCTTAKGMKALILYLSLYLVALGRGCVKPNMLAHGANQFNKADSKQCKQLSRYFSSAYLFGYCSHLRCLDLNPLGYDTGFRVSAIVMAMGLIC
;
A
#
# COMPACT_ATOMS: atom_id res chain seq x y z
N MET A 1 22.49 -12.55 25.30
CA MET A 1 21.85 -11.22 25.49
C MET A 1 22.39 -10.17 24.52
N ALA A 2 23.71 -9.98 24.39
CA ALA A 2 24.30 -9.04 23.43
C ALA A 2 23.99 -9.36 21.95
N ILE A 3 24.03 -10.63 21.54
CA ILE A 3 23.76 -11.04 20.14
C ILE A 3 22.30 -10.72 19.73
N ALA A 4 21.33 -10.97 20.62
CA ALA A 4 19.92 -10.64 20.36
C ALA A 4 19.67 -9.11 20.31
N ALA A 5 20.39 -8.33 21.12
CA ALA A 5 20.29 -6.87 21.06
C ALA A 5 20.89 -6.29 19.77
N VAL A 6 21.98 -6.88 19.26
CA VAL A 6 22.60 -6.51 17.97
C VAL A 6 21.70 -6.88 16.80
N GLU A 7 21.09 -8.07 16.82
CA GLU A 7 20.13 -8.51 15.79
C GLU A 7 18.90 -7.60 15.75
N ASN A 8 18.35 -7.23 16.90
CA ASN A 8 17.21 -6.31 17.01
C ASN A 8 17.52 -4.90 16.49
N ASN A 9 18.73 -4.39 16.76
CA ASN A 9 19.17 -3.09 16.27
C ASN A 9 19.45 -3.12 14.76
N LEU A 10 20.04 -4.19 14.24
CA LEU A 10 20.30 -4.35 12.81
C LEU A 10 19.00 -4.48 12.02
N MET A 11 18.05 -5.29 12.49
CA MET A 11 16.74 -5.42 11.86
C MET A 11 15.96 -4.10 11.89
N THR A 12 15.98 -3.39 13.03
CA THR A 12 15.37 -2.06 13.13
C THR A 12 16.03 -1.06 12.17
N TYR A 13 17.35 -1.09 12.04
CA TYR A 13 18.09 -0.22 11.11
C TYR A 13 17.73 -0.53 9.65
N VAL A 14 17.76 -1.80 9.24
CA VAL A 14 17.39 -2.22 7.87
C VAL A 14 15.94 -1.87 7.55
N ILE A 15 15.03 -2.05 8.51
CA ILE A 15 13.62 -1.68 8.33
C ILE A 15 13.47 -0.16 8.17
N ASN A 16 14.20 0.64 8.95
CA ASN A 16 14.15 2.10 8.84
C ASN A 16 14.69 2.60 7.48
N GLU A 17 15.82 2.04 7.02
CA GLU A 17 16.41 2.33 5.71
C GLU A 17 15.47 1.93 4.55
N MET A 18 14.84 0.75 4.66
CA MET A 18 13.83 0.32 3.67
C MET A 18 12.58 1.18 3.71
N HIS A 19 12.15 1.65 4.89
CA HIS A 19 10.97 2.51 5.02
C HIS A 19 11.20 3.88 4.34
N ILE A 20 12.37 4.49 4.59
CA ILE A 20 12.82 5.74 3.96
C ILE A 20 12.86 5.61 2.43
N SER A 21 13.30 4.45 1.92
CA SER A 21 13.44 4.22 0.49
C SER A 21 12.10 3.87 -0.20
N CYS A 22 11.21 3.14 0.45
CA CYS A 22 10.01 2.58 -0.19
C CYS A 22 8.76 3.47 -0.06
N LEU A 23 8.59 4.23 1.02
CA LEU A 23 7.48 5.18 1.14
C LEU A 23 7.38 6.20 -0.02
N PRO A 24 8.47 6.84 -0.48
CA PRO A 24 8.37 7.79 -1.59
C PRO A 24 7.93 7.12 -2.89
N LEU A 25 8.28 5.84 -3.13
CA LEU A 25 7.82 5.09 -4.31
C LEU A 25 6.30 4.93 -4.32
N ILE A 26 5.71 4.59 -3.16
CA ILE A 26 4.26 4.49 -3.03
C ILE A 26 3.63 5.86 -3.26
N TYR A 27 4.22 6.93 -2.69
CA TYR A 27 3.71 8.29 -2.79
C TYR A 27 3.64 8.77 -4.22
N ILE A 28 4.74 8.64 -4.96
CA ILE A 28 4.81 8.98 -6.38
C ILE A 28 3.79 8.17 -7.17
N GLY A 29 3.65 6.86 -6.88
CA GLY A 29 2.66 6.00 -7.53
C GLY A 29 1.20 6.46 -7.32
N PHE A 30 0.81 6.84 -6.10
CA PHE A 30 -0.53 7.36 -5.84
C PHE A 30 -0.78 8.75 -6.44
N ILE A 31 0.23 9.62 -6.45
CA ILE A 31 0.13 10.93 -7.10
C ILE A 31 -0.12 10.73 -8.61
N LEU A 32 0.63 9.85 -9.26
CA LEU A 32 0.43 9.52 -10.68
C LEU A 32 -0.98 8.97 -10.95
N LEU A 33 -1.47 8.05 -10.11
CA LEU A 33 -2.83 7.51 -10.22
C LEU A 33 -3.91 8.57 -10.01
N SER A 34 -3.72 9.45 -9.02
CA SER A 34 -4.68 10.54 -8.74
C SER A 34 -4.70 11.55 -9.88
N VAL A 35 -3.54 11.98 -10.37
CA VAL A 35 -3.43 12.89 -11.52
C VAL A 35 -4.10 12.28 -12.76
N GLN A 36 -3.87 10.98 -13.02
CA GLN A 36 -4.51 10.27 -14.12
C GLN A 36 -6.04 10.12 -13.94
N ALA A 37 -6.52 9.97 -12.72
CA ALA A 37 -7.95 9.89 -12.41
C ALA A 37 -8.67 11.25 -12.56
N HIS A 38 -7.97 12.36 -12.29
CA HIS A 38 -8.47 13.73 -12.46
C HIS A 38 -8.51 14.20 -13.92
N LEU A 39 -7.45 13.93 -14.66
CA LEU A 39 -7.32 14.40 -16.04
C LEU A 39 -8.15 13.53 -16.98
N LEU A 40 -9.34 14.01 -17.35
CA LEU A 40 -10.17 13.38 -18.40
C LEU A 40 -9.39 13.16 -19.71
N GLN A 41 -8.39 13.99 -20.00
CA GLN A 41 -7.53 13.86 -21.18
C GLN A 41 -6.65 12.60 -21.15
N LEU A 42 -6.30 12.07 -19.97
CA LEU A 42 -5.52 10.84 -19.80
C LEU A 42 -6.41 9.59 -19.67
N LYS A 43 -7.71 9.76 -19.47
CA LYS A 43 -8.68 8.65 -19.46
C LYS A 43 -9.12 8.31 -20.89
N PRO A 44 -9.42 7.04 -21.21
CA PRO A 44 -10.27 6.74 -22.36
C PRO A 44 -11.66 7.36 -22.15
N PRO A 45 -12.39 7.68 -23.23
CA PRO A 45 -13.75 8.22 -23.13
C PRO A 45 -14.62 7.32 -22.25
N LYS A 46 -15.55 7.92 -21.50
CA LYS A 46 -16.48 7.18 -20.64
C LYS A 46 -17.28 6.25 -21.55
N CYS A 47 -16.99 4.96 -21.46
CA CYS A 47 -17.63 3.93 -22.25
C CYS A 47 -18.20 2.90 -21.30
N ASN A 48 -19.46 2.56 -21.51
CA ASN A 48 -20.15 1.61 -20.65
C ASN A 48 -20.02 0.23 -21.29
N MET A 49 -19.17 -0.62 -20.73
CA MET A 49 -18.90 -1.96 -21.27
C MET A 49 -20.18 -2.82 -21.40
N LEU A 50 -21.24 -2.49 -20.64
CA LEU A 50 -22.54 -3.14 -20.69
C LEU A 50 -23.44 -2.68 -21.85
N VAL A 51 -23.18 -1.49 -22.43
CA VAL A 51 -24.01 -0.88 -23.48
C VAL A 51 -23.26 -0.81 -24.81
N ASP A 52 -21.98 -0.46 -24.79
CA ASP A 52 -21.15 -0.22 -25.98
C ASP A 52 -20.27 -1.42 -26.37
N GLY A 53 -20.19 -2.47 -25.54
CA GLY A 53 -19.44 -3.69 -25.83
C GLY A 53 -18.02 -3.42 -26.34
N ASP A 54 -17.71 -3.93 -27.54
CA ASP A 54 -16.40 -3.83 -28.21
C ASP A 54 -16.09 -2.44 -28.82
N GLN A 55 -17.03 -1.49 -28.78
CA GLN A 55 -16.81 -0.11 -29.26
C GLN A 55 -16.00 0.74 -28.25
N CYS A 56 -15.74 0.21 -27.04
CA CYS A 56 -14.93 0.92 -26.05
C CYS A 56 -13.47 1.01 -26.47
N THR A 57 -12.98 2.24 -26.66
CA THR A 57 -11.56 2.48 -26.95
C THR A 57 -10.72 2.17 -25.71
N THR A 58 -9.94 1.09 -25.76
CA THR A 58 -8.96 0.77 -24.71
C THR A 58 -7.88 1.87 -24.64
N ALA A 59 -7.38 2.16 -23.44
CA ALA A 59 -6.24 3.04 -23.27
C ALA A 59 -5.03 2.47 -24.05
N LYS A 60 -4.51 3.23 -25.02
CA LYS A 60 -3.36 2.86 -25.86
C LYS A 60 -2.24 3.89 -25.72
N GLY A 61 -1.00 3.47 -25.99
CA GLY A 61 0.18 4.33 -25.95
C GLY A 61 0.51 4.85 -24.55
N MET A 62 0.80 6.15 -24.45
CA MET A 62 1.29 6.79 -23.21
C MET A 62 0.31 6.69 -22.02
N LYS A 63 -1.01 6.66 -22.29
CA LYS A 63 -2.04 6.54 -21.24
C LYS A 63 -1.92 5.22 -20.47
N ALA A 64 -1.75 4.12 -21.21
CA ALA A 64 -1.57 2.79 -20.64
C ALA A 64 -0.20 2.66 -19.94
N LEU A 65 0.86 3.21 -20.54
CA LEU A 65 2.21 3.19 -19.96
C LEU A 65 2.23 3.83 -18.56
N ILE A 66 1.67 5.03 -18.42
CA ILE A 66 1.63 5.76 -17.15
C ILE A 66 0.80 4.99 -16.12
N LEU A 67 -0.33 4.40 -16.53
CA LEU A 67 -1.17 3.58 -15.66
C LEU A 67 -0.37 2.38 -15.12
N TYR A 68 0.24 1.58 -16.00
CA TYR A 68 1.02 0.42 -15.57
C TYR A 68 2.21 0.82 -14.71
N LEU A 69 2.97 1.85 -15.09
CA LEU A 69 4.10 2.32 -14.31
C LEU A 69 3.68 2.71 -12.88
N SER A 70 2.58 3.48 -12.76
CA SER A 70 2.06 3.89 -11.46
C SER A 70 1.60 2.70 -10.60
N LEU A 71 0.96 1.70 -11.21
CA LEU A 71 0.56 0.46 -10.52
C LEU A 71 1.77 -0.35 -10.06
N TYR A 72 2.82 -0.45 -10.88
CA TYR A 72 4.06 -1.14 -10.51
C TYR A 72 4.77 -0.44 -9.34
N LEU A 73 4.85 0.90 -9.36
CA LEU A 73 5.44 1.67 -8.26
C LEU A 73 4.69 1.44 -6.93
N VAL A 74 3.36 1.48 -6.97
CA VAL A 74 2.52 1.20 -5.79
C VAL A 74 2.68 -0.25 -5.33
N ALA A 75 2.70 -1.21 -6.26
CA ALA A 75 2.83 -2.64 -5.94
C ALA A 75 4.19 -2.93 -5.29
N LEU A 76 5.28 -2.41 -5.85
CA LEU A 76 6.62 -2.55 -5.31
C LEU A 76 6.72 -1.93 -3.92
N GLY A 77 6.33 -0.67 -3.75
CA GLY A 77 6.44 -0.02 -2.45
C GLY A 77 5.56 -0.67 -1.38
N ARG A 78 4.33 -1.09 -1.71
CA ARG A 78 3.46 -1.86 -0.79
C ARG A 78 4.05 -3.23 -0.43
N GLY A 79 4.71 -3.87 -1.40
CA GLY A 79 5.40 -5.15 -1.20
C GLY A 79 6.56 -5.04 -0.21
N CYS A 80 7.23 -3.89 -0.15
CA CYS A 80 8.32 -3.65 0.79
C CYS A 80 7.83 -3.25 2.19
N VAL A 81 6.83 -2.36 2.30
CA VAL A 81 6.40 -1.81 3.59
C VAL A 81 5.67 -2.85 4.46
N LYS A 82 4.79 -3.67 3.87
CA LYS A 82 3.95 -4.64 4.63
C LYS A 82 4.75 -5.67 5.44
N PRO A 83 5.69 -6.44 4.85
CA PRO A 83 6.45 -7.43 5.61
C PRO A 83 7.37 -6.77 6.64
N ASN A 84 7.97 -5.64 6.30
CA ASN A 84 8.86 -4.91 7.19
C ASN A 84 8.14 -4.40 8.44
N MET A 85 6.91 -3.91 8.30
CA MET A 85 6.12 -3.42 9.43
C MET A 85 5.69 -4.55 10.38
N LEU A 86 5.35 -5.74 9.84
CA LEU A 86 5.02 -6.90 10.66
C LEU A 86 6.24 -7.44 11.41
N ALA A 87 7.40 -7.49 10.75
CA ALA A 87 8.66 -7.88 11.38
C ALA A 87 9.06 -6.89 12.47
N HIS A 88 8.93 -5.59 12.22
CA HIS A 88 9.18 -4.55 13.21
C HIS A 88 8.27 -4.68 14.44
N GLY A 89 6.96 -4.81 14.21
CA GLY A 89 6.00 -4.97 15.30
C GLY A 89 6.24 -6.24 16.12
N ALA A 90 6.62 -7.34 15.47
CA ALA A 90 6.98 -8.58 16.14
C ALA A 90 8.24 -8.46 17.00
N ASN A 91 9.20 -7.62 16.58
CA ASN A 91 10.46 -7.41 17.27
C ASN A 91 10.32 -6.69 18.62
N GLN A 92 9.22 -5.95 18.82
CA GLN A 92 8.95 -5.22 20.06
C GLN A 92 8.55 -6.14 21.22
N PHE A 93 8.20 -7.40 20.95
CA PHE A 93 7.79 -8.36 21.97
C PHE A 93 8.96 -9.26 22.39
N ASN A 94 9.21 -9.37 23.70
CA ASN A 94 10.23 -10.26 24.21
C ASN A 94 9.73 -11.71 24.20
N LYS A 95 10.41 -12.56 23.44
CA LYS A 95 10.09 -13.99 23.28
C LYS A 95 10.36 -14.81 24.55
N ALA A 96 11.15 -14.30 25.49
CA ALA A 96 11.47 -14.98 26.74
C ALA A 96 10.35 -14.87 27.80
N ASP A 97 9.42 -13.93 27.67
CA ASP A 97 8.26 -13.80 28.56
C ASP A 97 7.04 -14.50 27.96
N SER A 98 6.53 -15.51 28.66
CA SER A 98 5.32 -16.27 28.29
C SER A 98 4.09 -15.36 28.06
N LYS A 99 3.97 -14.27 28.82
CA LYS A 99 2.87 -13.30 28.64
C LYS A 99 3.01 -12.53 27.32
N GLN A 100 4.22 -12.08 27.00
CA GLN A 100 4.48 -11.33 25.75
C GLN A 100 4.44 -12.22 24.52
N CYS A 101 4.81 -13.50 24.64
CA CYS A 101 4.64 -14.47 23.56
C CYS A 101 3.15 -14.67 23.17
N LYS A 102 2.25 -14.72 24.17
CA LYS A 102 0.80 -14.76 23.91
C LYS A 102 0.27 -13.47 23.27
N GLN A 103 0.86 -12.32 23.60
CA GLN A 103 0.52 -11.04 22.96
C GLN A 103 1.01 -10.98 21.50
N LEU A 104 2.18 -11.55 21.20
CA LEU A 104 2.70 -11.66 19.83
C LEU A 104 1.76 -12.45 18.92
N SER A 105 1.23 -13.58 19.40
CA SER A 105 0.23 -14.36 18.65
C SER A 105 -1.06 -13.56 18.38
N ARG A 106 -1.55 -12.80 19.37
CA ARG A 106 -2.70 -11.90 19.18
C ARG A 106 -2.42 -10.79 18.18
N TYR A 107 -1.21 -10.24 18.18
CA TYR A 107 -0.78 -9.23 17.22
C TYR A 107 -0.89 -9.76 15.79
N PHE A 108 -0.33 -10.93 15.49
CA PHE A 108 -0.43 -11.53 14.16
C PHE A 108 -1.88 -11.86 13.77
N SER A 109 -2.65 -12.47 14.68
CA SER A 109 -4.07 -12.77 14.43
C SER A 109 -4.87 -11.50 14.13
N SER A 110 -4.62 -10.42 14.87
CA SER A 110 -5.25 -9.13 14.64
C SER A 110 -4.84 -8.51 13.30
N ALA A 111 -3.54 -8.53 12.97
CA ALA A 111 -3.03 -8.02 11.69
C ALA A 111 -3.63 -8.76 10.48
N TYR A 112 -3.78 -10.09 10.57
CA TYR A 112 -4.43 -10.90 9.55
C TYR A 112 -5.92 -10.53 9.37
N LEU A 113 -6.65 -10.36 10.48
CA LEU A 113 -8.07 -9.95 10.43
C LEU A 113 -8.26 -8.57 9.80
N PHE A 114 -7.45 -7.58 10.20
CA PHE A 114 -7.51 -6.24 9.62
C PHE A 114 -7.14 -6.25 8.13
N GLY A 115 -6.13 -7.04 7.74
CA GLY A 115 -5.76 -7.25 6.34
C GLY A 115 -6.91 -7.80 5.50
N TYR A 116 -7.62 -8.81 6.02
CA TYR A 116 -8.77 -9.41 5.36
C TYR A 116 -9.97 -8.44 5.25
N CYS A 117 -10.31 -7.73 6.34
CA CYS A 117 -11.36 -6.72 6.33
C CYS A 117 -11.09 -5.57 5.35
N SER A 118 -9.82 -5.16 5.19
CA SER A 118 -9.45 -4.11 4.24
C SER A 118 -9.70 -4.50 2.78
N HIS A 119 -9.48 -5.77 2.41
CA HIS A 119 -9.81 -6.29 1.08
C HIS A 119 -11.31 -6.39 0.86
N LEU A 120 -12.08 -6.86 1.85
CA LEU A 120 -13.54 -6.93 1.74
C LEU A 120 -14.17 -5.56 1.47
N ARG A 121 -13.73 -4.52 2.18
CA ARG A 121 -14.27 -3.16 1.98
C ARG A 121 -13.90 -2.54 0.63
N CYS A 122 -12.83 -3.01 -0.03
CA CYS A 122 -12.52 -2.57 -1.40
C CYS A 122 -13.48 -3.15 -2.44
N LEU A 123 -14.14 -4.28 -2.14
CA LEU A 123 -15.11 -4.92 -3.05
C LEU A 123 -16.47 -4.19 -3.06
N ASP A 124 -16.84 -3.54 -1.96
CA ASP A 124 -18.16 -2.88 -1.76
C ASP A 124 -18.18 -1.37 -2.07
N LEU A 125 -17.05 -0.76 -2.45
CA LEU A 125 -16.95 0.67 -2.72
C LEU A 125 -17.45 1.03 -4.14
N ASN A 126 -18.76 1.05 -4.35
CA ASN A 126 -19.40 1.80 -5.43
C ASN A 126 -20.55 2.65 -4.85
N PRO A 127 -20.26 3.92 -4.53
CA PRO A 127 -20.68 4.99 -5.45
C PRO A 127 -19.69 6.16 -5.65
N LEU A 128 -18.57 6.24 -4.92
CA LEU A 128 -17.72 7.45 -4.82
C LEU A 128 -16.59 7.60 -5.87
N GLY A 129 -16.39 6.59 -6.72
CA GLY A 129 -15.39 6.60 -7.79
C GLY A 129 -13.94 6.44 -7.32
N TYR A 130 -13.10 5.85 -8.19
CA TYR A 130 -11.69 5.54 -7.92
C TYR A 130 -10.83 6.76 -7.54
N ASP A 131 -11.19 7.95 -8.03
CA ASP A 131 -10.46 9.19 -7.77
C ASP A 131 -10.38 9.54 -6.27
N THR A 132 -11.51 9.45 -5.58
CA THR A 132 -11.61 9.78 -4.15
C THR A 132 -10.73 8.84 -3.31
N GLY A 133 -10.64 7.57 -3.70
CA GLY A 133 -9.80 6.57 -3.03
C GLY A 133 -8.30 6.84 -3.17
N PHE A 134 -7.84 7.22 -4.36
CA PHE A 134 -6.43 7.55 -4.58
C PHE A 134 -6.02 8.82 -3.83
N ARG A 135 -6.90 9.82 -3.77
CA ARG A 135 -6.63 11.07 -3.06
C ARG A 135 -6.53 10.90 -1.55
N VAL A 136 -7.48 10.18 -0.95
CA VAL A 136 -7.43 9.88 0.50
C VAL A 136 -6.16 9.09 0.83
N SER A 137 -5.79 8.13 -0.01
CA SER A 137 -4.55 7.36 0.17
C SER A 137 -3.29 8.24 0.10
N ALA A 138 -3.24 9.19 -0.83
CA ALA A 138 -2.12 10.13 -0.95
C ALA A 138 -1.98 11.04 0.29
N ILE A 139 -3.11 11.53 0.84
CA ILE A 139 -3.11 12.39 2.04
C ILE A 139 -2.63 11.62 3.27
N VAL A 140 -3.17 10.43 3.50
CA VAL A 140 -2.77 9.58 4.64
C VAL A 140 -1.26 9.30 4.60
N MET A 141 -0.73 9.06 3.40
CA MET A 141 0.68 8.74 3.25
C MET A 141 1.60 9.96 3.32
N ALA A 142 1.12 11.15 2.93
CA ALA A 142 1.83 12.40 3.18
C ALA A 142 1.98 12.65 4.69
N MET A 143 0.93 12.40 5.48
CA MET A 143 1.04 12.48 6.94
C MET A 143 2.05 11.47 7.49
N GLY A 144 2.06 10.25 6.98
CA GLY A 144 3.03 9.22 7.39
C GLY A 144 4.47 9.47 6.94
N LEU A 145 4.73 10.41 6.02
CA LEU A 145 6.08 10.86 5.67
C LEU A 145 6.58 12.00 6.55
N ILE A 146 5.68 12.74 7.20
CA ILE A 146 5.98 13.92 8.02
C ILE A 146 6.15 13.53 9.50
N CYS A 147 5.45 12.49 9.95
CA CYS A 147 5.51 11.94 11.31
C CYS A 147 6.54 10.82 11.42
#